data_AF-A0A9Q3BRN1-F1
#
_entry.id   AF-A0A9Q3BRN1-F1
#
_cell.length_a   1.000
_cell.length_b   1.000
_cell.length_c   1.000
_cell.angle_alpha   90.00
_cell.angle_beta   90.00
_cell.angle_gamma   90.00
#
_symmetry.space_group_name_H-M   'P 1'
#
loop_
_entity.id
_entity.type
_entity.pdbx_description
1 polymer ?
#
loop_
_entity_poly.entity_id
_entity_poly.type
_entity_poly.pdbx_seq_one_letter_code
_entity_poly.pdbx_strand_id
1 'polypeptide(L)'
;MTHNHIEIGCDGSGTPNTNKNSSKTVTSRKLDCPFRLYARKYANISTWTLKVKNPEHSHDATENIIEHPALRKFNEQETSRISQILESLLMPRKIWAQFFIQRESDRPVNPSRNLQPSQENQERQTARQKAHLCSY
;
A
#
# COMPACT_ATOMS: atom_id res chain seq x y z
N MET A 1 -4.23 -9.96 33.78
CA MET A 1 -5.32 -9.04 33.35
C MET A 1 -5.60 -9.31 31.88
N THR A 2 -6.75 -9.86 31.51
CA THR A 2 -7.10 -10.07 30.09
C THR A 2 -7.64 -8.76 29.52
N HIS A 3 -6.91 -8.16 28.58
CA HIS A 3 -7.42 -7.00 27.84
C HIS A 3 -8.54 -7.46 26.91
N ASN A 4 -9.79 -7.35 27.39
CA ASN A 4 -10.99 -7.71 26.62
C ASN A 4 -11.35 -6.65 25.57
N HIS A 5 -10.52 -5.62 25.43
CA HIS A 5 -10.67 -4.58 24.43
C HIS A 5 -9.33 -4.12 23.87
N ILE A 6 -9.36 -3.61 22.65
CA ILE A 6 -8.22 -3.08 21.90
C ILE A 6 -8.66 -1.77 21.26
N GLU A 7 -7.77 -0.78 21.26
CA GLU A 7 -7.95 0.46 20.49
C GLU A 7 -6.92 0.49 19.37
N ILE A 8 -7.38 0.76 18.15
CA ILE A 8 -6.59 0.77 16.92
C ILE A 8 -6.67 2.19 16.35
N GLY A 9 -5.51 2.79 16.09
CA GLY A 9 -5.37 4.07 15.41
C GLY A 9 -4.95 3.92 13.95
N CYS A 10 -5.03 5.00 13.19
CA CYS A 10 -4.47 5.06 11.84
C CYS A 10 -2.93 5.04 11.89
N ASP A 11 -2.26 4.68 10.79
CA ASP A 11 -0.79 4.74 10.65
C ASP A 11 -0.23 6.15 10.90
N GLY A 12 -1.00 7.19 10.52
CA GLY A 12 -0.68 8.58 10.81
C GLY A 12 -0.96 9.02 12.25
N SER A 13 -1.36 8.11 13.14
CA SER A 13 -1.69 8.47 14.52
C SER A 13 -0.45 8.84 15.36
N GLY A 14 -0.67 9.78 16.29
CA GLY A 14 0.34 10.30 17.19
C GLY A 14 1.03 11.55 16.66
N THR A 15 1.85 12.17 17.51
CA THR A 15 2.48 13.45 17.19
C THR A 15 3.78 13.25 16.41
N PRO A 16 4.02 14.05 15.35
CA PRO A 16 5.31 14.08 14.70
C PRO A 16 6.41 14.52 15.67
N ASN A 17 7.58 13.88 15.57
CA ASN A 17 8.73 14.26 16.37
C ASN A 17 9.31 15.59 15.85
N THR A 18 9.09 16.68 16.58
CA THR A 18 9.59 18.02 16.24
C THR A 18 10.92 18.35 16.90
N ASN A 19 11.62 17.38 17.49
CA ASN A 19 12.82 17.64 18.28
C ASN A 19 13.97 18.12 17.38
N LYS A 20 14.15 19.45 17.34
CA LYS A 20 15.09 20.18 16.47
C LYS A 20 16.57 19.89 16.78
N ASN A 21 16.88 19.25 17.91
CA ASN A 21 18.23 18.91 18.36
C ASN A 21 18.72 17.53 17.90
N SER A 22 17.92 16.78 17.14
CA SER A 22 18.33 15.50 16.55
C SER A 22 18.95 15.74 15.16
N SER A 23 20.23 15.43 15.00
CA SER A 23 20.90 15.41 13.69
C SER A 23 20.36 14.33 12.73
N LYS A 24 19.47 13.45 13.22
CA LYS A 24 18.79 12.44 12.40
C LYS A 24 17.52 13.05 11.82
N THR A 25 17.48 13.20 10.49
CA THR A 25 16.26 13.44 9.72
C THR A 25 15.38 12.19 9.74
N VAL A 26 14.76 11.89 10.88
CA VAL A 26 13.73 10.86 10.94
C VAL A 26 12.45 11.51 10.47
N THR A 27 12.10 11.29 9.19
CA THR A 27 10.78 11.67 8.66
C THR A 27 9.72 10.82 9.36
N SER A 28 9.14 11.37 10.43
CA SER A 28 8.00 10.78 11.11
C SER A 28 6.80 10.75 10.15
N ARG A 29 6.18 9.59 9.94
CA ARG A 29 4.93 9.45 9.17
C ARG A 29 3.67 9.82 9.98
N LYS A 30 3.86 10.25 11.23
CA LYS A 30 2.77 10.64 12.12
C LYS A 30 2.25 12.03 11.73
N LEU A 31 0.94 12.13 11.55
CA LEU A 31 0.19 13.32 11.11
C LEU A 31 -0.82 13.77 12.17
N ASP A 32 -0.71 13.26 13.40
CA ASP A 32 -1.68 13.45 14.47
C ASP A 32 -3.12 13.10 14.05
N CYS A 33 -3.25 11.99 13.29
CA CYS A 33 -4.53 11.56 12.76
C CYS A 33 -5.50 11.15 13.90
N PRO A 34 -6.73 11.72 13.94
CA PRO A 34 -7.65 11.53 15.05
C PRO A 34 -8.51 10.26 14.93
N PHE A 35 -8.42 9.53 13.82
CA PHE A 35 -9.13 8.27 13.61
C PHE A 35 -8.87 7.26 14.73
N ARG A 36 -9.94 6.69 15.30
CA ARG A 36 -9.87 5.66 16.35
C ARG A 36 -10.96 4.61 16.18
N LEU A 37 -10.53 3.34 16.22
CA LEU A 37 -11.37 2.16 16.20
C LEU A 37 -11.24 1.41 17.52
N TYR A 38 -12.36 0.99 18.09
CA TYR A 38 -12.41 0.22 19.32
C TYR A 38 -12.95 -1.18 19.04
N ALA A 39 -12.21 -2.20 19.46
CA ALA A 39 -12.60 -3.60 19.35
C ALA A 39 -12.81 -4.18 20.75
N ARG A 40 -13.93 -4.86 20.99
CA ARG A 40 -14.21 -5.56 22.25
C ARG A 40 -14.49 -7.03 21.98
N LYS A 41 -13.82 -7.92 22.73
CA LYS A 41 -14.11 -9.35 22.75
C LYS A 41 -15.02 -9.65 23.94
N TYR A 42 -16.11 -10.38 23.70
CA TYR A 42 -16.95 -10.88 24.78
C TYR A 42 -16.33 -12.17 25.34
N ALA A 43 -16.25 -12.30 26.67
CA ALA A 43 -15.67 -13.49 27.28
C ALA A 43 -16.50 -14.76 26.99
N ASN A 44 -17.81 -14.59 26.80
CA ASN A 44 -18.76 -15.70 26.70
C ASN A 44 -19.06 -16.10 25.24
N ILE A 45 -18.66 -15.28 24.27
CA ILE A 45 -18.99 -15.46 22.87
C ILE A 45 -17.71 -15.21 22.08
N SER A 46 -17.36 -16.11 21.16
CA SER A 46 -16.17 -15.98 20.30
C SER A 46 -16.31 -14.91 19.20
N THR A 47 -17.00 -13.81 19.50
CA THR A 47 -17.27 -12.70 18.57
C THR A 47 -16.63 -11.41 19.07
N TRP A 48 -16.20 -10.60 18.12
CA TRP A 48 -15.68 -9.25 18.36
C TRP A 48 -16.70 -8.22 17.90
N THR A 49 -16.89 -7.17 18.70
CA THR A 49 -17.62 -5.97 18.28
C THR A 49 -16.63 -4.87 17.99
N LEU A 50 -16.73 -4.31 16.78
CA LEU A 50 -15.97 -3.16 16.32
C LEU A 50 -16.85 -1.92 16.40
N LYS A 51 -16.34 -0.85 17.01
CA LYS A 51 -17.00 0.46 17.08
C LYS A 51 -16.02 1.53 16.66
N VAL A 52 -16.38 2.32 15.65
CA VAL A 52 -15.61 3.52 15.28
C VAL A 52 -15.89 4.59 16.35
N LYS A 53 -14.84 5.05 17.04
CA LYS A 53 -14.92 6.15 18.02
C LYS A 53 -14.85 7.50 17.31
N ASN A 54 -13.95 7.62 16.34
CA ASN A 54 -13.82 8.79 15.48
C ASN A 54 -13.54 8.33 14.03
N PRO A 55 -14.44 8.62 13.07
CA PRO A 55 -14.27 8.23 11.67
C PRO A 55 -13.35 9.18 10.88
N GLU A 56 -13.05 10.38 11.40
CA GLU A 56 -12.34 11.41 10.65
C GLU A 56 -10.85 11.13 10.49
N HIS A 57 -10.33 11.41 9.30
CA HIS A 57 -8.90 11.36 8.98
C HIS A 57 -8.38 12.77 8.66
N SER A 58 -7.15 13.07 9.09
CA SER A 58 -6.47 14.33 8.74
C SER A 58 -5.71 14.27 7.41
N HIS A 59 -5.87 13.18 6.66
CA HIS A 59 -5.15 12.91 5.43
C HIS A 59 -5.96 12.00 4.52
N ASP A 60 -5.62 12.01 3.24
CA ASP A 60 -6.24 11.13 2.24
C ASP A 60 -5.79 9.68 2.42
N ALA A 61 -6.61 8.76 1.90
CA ALA A 61 -6.23 7.36 1.81
C ALA A 61 -5.05 7.21 0.84
N THR A 62 -4.05 6.43 1.26
CA THR A 62 -2.88 6.20 0.42
C THR A 62 -3.23 5.37 -0.81
N GLU A 63 -2.97 5.89 -2.01
CA GLU A 63 -3.20 5.17 -3.26
C GLU A 63 -2.21 4.01 -3.46
N ASN A 64 -0.99 4.14 -2.94
CA ASN A 64 0.05 3.14 -3.07
C ASN A 64 0.15 2.27 -1.81
N ILE A 65 -0.48 1.12 -1.88
CA ILE A 65 -0.57 0.12 -0.80
C ILE A 65 0.83 -0.30 -0.28
N ILE A 66 1.89 -0.18 -1.08
CA ILE A 66 3.30 -0.49 -0.70
C ILE A 66 3.86 0.51 0.33
N GLU A 67 3.23 1.66 0.49
CA GLU A 67 3.64 2.64 1.50
C GLU A 67 3.30 2.19 2.93
N HIS A 68 2.34 1.25 3.08
CA HIS A 68 1.97 0.69 4.36
C HIS A 68 3.07 -0.28 4.88
N PRO A 69 3.68 -0.03 6.06
CA PRO A 69 4.81 -0.82 6.56
C PRO A 69 4.52 -2.32 6.67
N ALA A 70 3.28 -2.71 7.01
CA ALA A 70 2.91 -4.12 7.09
C ALA A 70 3.00 -4.85 5.73
N LEU A 71 2.82 -4.12 4.63
CA LEU A 71 2.80 -4.67 3.27
C LEU A 71 4.18 -4.61 2.60
N ARG A 72 5.14 -3.91 3.23
CA ARG A 72 6.57 -4.00 2.90
C ARG A 72 7.26 -5.24 3.46
N LYS A 73 6.60 -5.99 4.35
CA LYS A 73 7.16 -7.25 4.86
C LYS A 73 7.16 -8.28 3.74
N PHE A 74 8.27 -8.98 3.60
CA PHE A 74 8.34 -10.14 2.72
C PHE A 74 7.56 -11.29 3.33
N ASN A 75 6.78 -11.99 2.50
CA ASN A 75 6.23 -13.29 2.90
C ASN A 75 7.34 -14.36 2.86
N GLU A 76 7.05 -15.57 3.36
CA GLU A 76 8.06 -16.64 3.43
C GLU A 76 8.59 -17.05 2.05
N GLN A 77 7.73 -17.09 1.03
CA GLN A 77 8.13 -17.42 -0.34
C GLN A 77 9.06 -16.34 -0.93
N GLU A 78 8.72 -15.08 -0.75
CA GLU A 78 9.54 -13.93 -1.15
C GLU A 78 10.89 -13.93 -0.43
N THR A 79 10.88 -14.26 0.86
CA THR A 79 12.10 -14.35 1.68
C THR A 79 13.01 -15.47 1.17
N SER A 80 12.45 -16.67 0.93
CA SER A 80 13.20 -17.80 0.38
C SER A 80 13.79 -17.46 -1.00
N ARG A 81 13.04 -16.76 -1.85
CA ARG A 81 13.51 -16.32 -3.15
C ARG A 81 14.65 -15.31 -3.05
N ILE A 82 14.55 -14.33 -2.15
CA ILE A 82 15.63 -13.37 -1.90
C ILE A 82 16.89 -14.10 -1.44
N SER A 83 16.77 -15.10 -0.57
CA SER A 83 17.90 -15.95 -0.16
C SER A 83 18.55 -16.67 -1.34
N GLN A 84 17.77 -17.28 -2.24
CA GLN A 84 18.30 -17.93 -3.44
C GLN A 84 19.05 -16.94 -4.37
N ILE A 85 18.51 -15.73 -4.53
CA ILE A 85 19.15 -14.67 -5.32
C ILE A 85 20.45 -14.20 -4.64
N LEU A 86 20.47 -14.09 -3.31
CA LEU A 86 21.68 -13.76 -2.54
C LEU A 86 22.75 -14.86 -2.68
N GLU A 87 22.35 -16.13 -2.61
CA GLU A 87 23.22 -17.29 -2.80
C GLU A 87 23.83 -17.33 -4.22
N SER A 88 23.13 -16.79 -5.22
CA SER A 88 23.63 -16.66 -6.59
C SER A 88 24.70 -15.55 -6.79
N LEU A 89 25.25 -14.98 -5.71
CA LEU A 89 26.31 -13.96 -5.70
C LEU A 89 25.97 -12.68 -6.48
N LEU A 90 24.68 -12.42 -6.69
CA LEU A 90 24.24 -11.17 -7.30
C LEU A 90 24.55 -10.00 -6.38
N MET A 91 25.18 -8.96 -6.94
CA MET A 91 25.43 -7.73 -6.18
C MET A 91 24.11 -7.24 -5.56
N PRO A 92 24.10 -6.75 -4.31
CA PRO A 92 22.88 -6.31 -3.64
C PRO A 92 21.99 -5.37 -4.48
N ARG A 93 22.60 -4.52 -5.32
CA ARG A 93 21.88 -3.66 -6.28
C ARG A 93 21.07 -4.42 -7.35
N LYS A 94 21.58 -5.57 -7.83
CA LYS A 94 20.91 -6.41 -8.84
C LYS A 94 19.75 -7.23 -8.26
N ILE A 95 19.81 -7.53 -6.96
CA ILE A 95 18.74 -8.23 -6.22
C ILE A 95 17.45 -7.43 -6.26
N TRP A 96 17.53 -6.12 -6.01
CA TRP A 96 16.38 -5.22 -6.05
C TRP A 96 15.74 -5.18 -7.44
N ALA A 97 16.53 -5.02 -8.50
CA ALA A 97 15.98 -4.98 -9.86
C ALA A 97 15.23 -6.28 -10.21
N GLN A 98 15.83 -7.43 -9.92
CA GLN A 98 15.23 -8.73 -10.27
C GLN A 98 14.01 -9.06 -9.41
N PHE A 99 14.06 -8.79 -8.11
CA PHE A 99 12.94 -9.07 -7.21
C PHE A 99 11.73 -8.17 -7.49
N PHE A 100 11.94 -6.87 -7.72
CA PHE A 100 10.82 -5.93 -7.92
C PHE A 100 10.13 -6.09 -9.27
N ILE A 101 10.88 -6.39 -10.34
CA ILE A 101 10.29 -6.66 -11.66
C ILE A 101 9.33 -7.85 -11.58
N GLN A 102 9.69 -8.90 -10.85
CA GLN A 102 8.80 -10.05 -10.67
C GLN A 102 7.63 -9.78 -9.75
N ARG A 103 7.84 -9.08 -8.64
CA ARG A 103 6.76 -8.74 -7.69
C ARG A 103 5.68 -7.87 -8.34
N GLU A 104 6.05 -7.05 -9.32
CA GLU A 104 5.14 -6.27 -10.15
C GLU A 104 4.26 -7.13 -11.06
N SER A 105 4.81 -8.18 -11.69
CA SER A 105 4.05 -9.06 -12.59
C SER A 105 3.03 -9.93 -11.87
N ASP A 106 3.30 -10.25 -10.59
CA ASP A 106 2.44 -11.09 -9.77
C ASP A 106 1.32 -10.30 -9.06
N ARG A 107 1.19 -8.99 -9.31
CA ARG A 107 0.13 -8.17 -8.71
C ARG A 107 -1.23 -8.50 -9.33
N PRO A 108 -2.28 -8.74 -8.52
CA PRO A 108 -3.63 -8.83 -9.06
C PRO A 108 -4.01 -7.47 -9.65
N VAL A 109 -4.27 -7.43 -10.96
CA VAL A 109 -4.86 -6.27 -11.64
C VAL A 109 -6.19 -5.98 -10.96
N ASN A 110 -6.33 -4.80 -10.36
CA ASN A 110 -7.59 -4.39 -9.73
C ASN A 110 -8.67 -4.28 -10.83
N PRO A 111 -9.73 -5.12 -10.83
CA PRO A 111 -10.75 -5.11 -11.87
C PRO A 111 -11.60 -3.82 -11.89
N SER A 112 -11.50 -2.99 -10.85
CA SER A 112 -12.21 -1.70 -10.78
C SER A 112 -11.60 -0.62 -11.67
N ARG A 113 -10.46 -0.90 -12.32
CA ARG A 113 -9.79 0.01 -13.27
C ARG A 113 -10.00 -0.41 -14.73
N ASN A 114 -11.22 -0.83 -15.09
CA ASN A 114 -11.64 -0.78 -16.49
C ASN A 114 -12.10 0.65 -16.82
N LEU A 115 -11.14 1.55 -17.06
CA LEU A 115 -11.41 2.68 -17.97
C LEU A 115 -11.47 2.09 -19.37
N GLN A 116 -12.60 1.50 -19.75
CA GLN A 116 -12.86 1.22 -21.15
C GLN A 116 -12.81 2.57 -21.86
N PRO A 117 -11.97 2.75 -22.90
CA PRO A 117 -12.02 3.96 -23.70
C PRO A 117 -13.46 4.14 -24.16
N SER A 118 -14.05 5.31 -23.96
CA SER A 118 -15.34 5.63 -24.56
C SER A 118 -15.28 5.33 -26.07
N GLN A 119 -16.37 4.86 -26.66
CA GLN A 119 -16.42 4.53 -28.09
C GLN A 119 -15.92 5.69 -28.96
N GLU A 120 -16.15 6.93 -28.51
CA GLU A 120 -15.64 8.15 -29.13
C GLU A 120 -14.10 8.23 -29.18
N ASN A 121 -13.39 7.73 -28.16
CA ASN A 121 -11.92 7.68 -28.13
C ASN A 121 -11.37 6.60 -29.06
N GLN A 122 -12.08 5.49 -29.26
CA GLN A 122 -11.72 4.46 -30.25
C GLN A 122 -11.96 4.96 -31.68
N GLU A 123 -13.04 5.68 -31.92
CA GLU A 123 -13.34 6.31 -33.21
C GLU A 123 -12.31 7.38 -33.58
N ARG A 124 -11.90 8.23 -32.62
CA ARG A 124 -10.84 9.23 -32.84
C ARG A 124 -9.47 8.60 -33.13
N GLN A 125 -9.15 7.47 -32.50
CA GLN A 125 -7.90 6.75 -32.75
C GLN A 125 -7.89 6.03 -34.10
N THR A 126 -9.00 5.38 -34.47
CA THR A 126 -9.14 4.73 -35.78
C THR A 126 -9.21 5.75 -36.93
N ALA A 127 -9.83 6.92 -36.71
CA ALA A 127 -9.82 8.02 -37.68
C ALA A 127 -8.39 8.58 -37.89
N ARG A 128 -7.60 8.73 -36.82
CA ARG A 128 -6.18 9.12 -36.91
C ARG A 128 -5.32 8.09 -37.63
N GLN A 129 -5.54 6.80 -37.38
CA GLN A 129 -4.83 5.72 -38.08
C GLN A 129 -5.21 5.63 -39.56
N LYS A 130 -6.50 5.80 -39.91
CA LYS A 130 -6.96 5.88 -41.31
C LYS A 130 -6.40 7.10 -42.05
N ALA A 131 -6.29 8.25 -41.37
CA ALA A 131 -5.70 9.46 -41.98
C ALA A 131 -4.23 9.27 -42.35
N HIS A 132 -3.46 8.52 -41.55
CA HIS A 132 -2.06 8.17 -41.86
C HIS A 132 -1.90 7.16 -43.01
N LEU A 133 -2.94 6.37 -43.30
CA LEU A 133 -2.95 5.40 -44.41
C LEU A 133 -3.44 6.00 -45.74
N CYS A 134 -4.09 7.16 -45.72
CA CYS A 134 -4.53 7.90 -46.92
C CYS A 134 -3.56 9.02 -47.35
N SER A 135 -2.40 9.14 -46.70
CA SER A 135 -1.35 10.12 -47.04
C SER A 135 -0.21 9.54 -47.87
N TYR A 136 -0.45 8.41 -48.58
CA TYR A 136 0.42 7.84 -49.61
C TYR A 136 -0.40 7.52 -50.86
#